data_AF-A0A498HTZ9-F1
#
_entry.id   AF-A0A498HTZ9-F1
#
_cell.length_a   1.000
_cell.length_b   1.000
_cell.length_c   1.000
_cell.angle_alpha   90.00
_cell.angle_beta   90.00
_cell.angle_gamma   90.00
#
_symmetry.space_group_name_H-M   'P 1'
#
loop_
_entity.id
_entity.type
_entity.pdbx_description
1 polymer ?
#
loop_
_entity_poly.entity_id
_entity_poly.type
_entity_poly.pdbx_seq_one_letter_code
_entity_poly.pdbx_strand_id
1 'polypeptide(L)'
;MVLDHFRKNSSSVSENFDGKEFGPFQDGENGVRSKNFPSHANDNTVEAEWIEQYEPNLKCNFDVAWDAQRGVGGVGVVIRNDQGDLLAAMAKKCEGLRLDLT
;
A
#
# COMPACT_ATOMS: atom_id res chain seq x y z
N MET A 1 -9.24 13.83 -28.34
CA MET A 1 -8.06 12.99 -28.04
C MET A 1 -8.54 11.55 -27.98
N VAL A 2 -8.06 10.72 -28.89
CA VAL A 2 -8.49 9.33 -29.04
C VAL A 2 -7.60 8.47 -28.15
N LEU A 3 -8.19 7.73 -27.20
CA LEU A 3 -7.47 6.76 -26.38
C LEU A 3 -7.52 5.40 -27.09
N ASP A 4 -6.71 5.24 -28.14
CA ASP A 4 -6.58 3.97 -28.84
C ASP A 4 -5.57 3.06 -28.13
N HIS A 5 -5.99 1.81 -27.90
CA HIS A 5 -5.25 0.62 -27.43
C HIS A 5 -5.03 0.44 -25.91
N PHE A 6 -6.07 0.01 -25.20
CA PHE A 6 -5.91 -0.83 -24.01
C PHE A 6 -5.60 -2.27 -24.44
N ARG A 7 -4.33 -2.66 -24.47
CA ARG A 7 -3.90 -4.05 -24.71
C ARG A 7 -4.06 -4.87 -23.44
N LYS A 8 -5.11 -5.69 -23.41
CA LYS A 8 -5.41 -6.66 -22.34
C LYS A 8 -4.36 -7.79 -22.37
N ASN A 9 -3.33 -7.70 -21.53
CA ASN A 9 -2.42 -8.83 -21.28
C ASN A 9 -2.82 -9.44 -19.92
N SER A 10 -3.61 -10.51 -19.95
CA SER A 10 -4.05 -11.24 -18.78
C SER A 10 -2.97 -12.20 -18.29
N SER A 11 -2.42 -11.94 -17.11
CA SER A 11 -1.87 -12.98 -16.24
C SER A 11 -2.33 -12.71 -14.83
N SER A 12 -3.37 -13.44 -14.40
CA SER A 12 -3.87 -13.43 -13.03
C SER A 12 -2.89 -14.19 -12.14
N VAL A 13 -2.22 -13.51 -11.21
CA VAL A 13 -1.58 -14.12 -10.06
C VAL A 13 -2.27 -13.58 -8.83
N SER A 14 -3.05 -14.42 -8.16
CA SER A 14 -3.64 -14.16 -6.86
C SER A 14 -2.81 -14.90 -5.81
N GLU A 15 -2.10 -14.16 -4.97
CA GLU A 15 -1.43 -14.71 -3.79
C GLU A 15 -2.23 -14.31 -2.54
N ASN A 16 -2.55 -15.31 -1.72
CA ASN A 16 -3.26 -15.17 -0.46
C ASN A 16 -2.25 -14.81 0.64
N PHE A 17 -2.53 -13.79 1.44
CA PHE A 17 -1.75 -13.48 2.66
C PHE A 17 -2.40 -14.17 3.86
N ASP A 18 -1.69 -15.13 4.46
CA ASP A 18 -2.10 -15.85 5.66
C ASP A 18 -1.90 -14.96 6.91
N GLY A 19 -3.00 -14.65 7.59
CA GLY A 19 -3.02 -13.78 8.76
C GLY A 19 -2.52 -14.53 10.00
N LYS A 20 -1.33 -14.17 10.50
CA LYS A 20 -0.79 -14.74 11.74
C LYS A 20 -1.08 -13.79 12.91
N GLU A 21 -2.04 -14.19 13.73
CA GLU A 21 -2.42 -13.54 15.00
C GLU A 21 -1.24 -13.52 16.00
N PHE A 22 -1.04 -12.39 16.69
CA PHE A 22 -0.11 -12.28 17.82
C PHE A 22 -0.86 -12.59 19.13
N GLY A 23 -0.49 -13.69 19.79
CA GLY A 23 -1.01 -14.05 21.11
C GLY A 23 -0.35 -13.28 22.27
N PRO A 24 -0.94 -13.32 23.48
CA PRO A 24 -0.51 -12.49 24.61
C PRO A 24 0.70 -13.09 25.36
N PHE A 25 1.63 -12.21 25.75
CA PHE A 25 2.82 -12.55 26.53
C PHE A 25 2.45 -12.89 27.98
N GLN A 26 2.89 -14.05 28.45
CA GLN A 26 2.74 -14.49 29.84
C GLN A 26 3.97 -14.16 30.71
N ASP A 27 3.61 -13.89 31.96
CA ASP A 27 4.35 -13.53 33.16
C ASP A 27 5.39 -14.57 33.61
N GLY A 28 6.41 -14.15 34.38
CA GLY A 28 7.51 -15.04 34.78
C GLY A 28 8.55 -14.45 35.73
N GLU A 29 8.08 -14.11 36.93
CA GLU A 29 8.71 -14.03 38.26
C GLU A 29 10.25 -14.07 38.54
N ASN A 30 10.58 -13.32 39.61
CA ASN A 30 11.50 -13.60 40.74
C ASN A 30 13.04 -13.37 40.66
N GLY A 31 13.57 -12.77 41.74
CA GLY A 31 14.85 -13.20 42.32
C GLY A 31 16.06 -12.26 42.27
N VAL A 32 16.26 -11.49 43.35
CA VAL A 32 17.53 -11.10 44.01
C VAL A 32 18.55 -10.15 43.33
N ARG A 33 18.79 -9.02 44.01
CA ARG A 33 19.97 -8.13 43.90
C ARG A 33 21.26 -8.87 44.29
N SER A 34 22.36 -8.70 43.54
CA SER A 34 23.69 -8.51 44.17
C SER A 34 24.83 -8.09 43.24
N LYS A 35 25.58 -7.10 43.73
CA LYS A 35 27.03 -6.83 43.60
C LYS A 35 27.56 -6.23 42.30
N ASN A 36 27.82 -4.92 42.40
CA ASN A 36 28.73 -4.15 41.57
C ASN A 36 30.12 -4.80 41.53
N PHE A 37 30.63 -5.08 40.33
CA PHE A 37 32.07 -5.21 40.05
C PHE A 37 32.47 -4.06 39.12
N PRO A 38 33.56 -3.32 39.39
CA PRO A 38 34.12 -2.40 38.43
C PRO A 38 35.06 -3.19 37.54
N SER A 39 34.68 -3.45 36.29
CA SER A 39 35.65 -4.00 35.35
C SER A 39 35.37 -3.55 33.93
N HIS A 40 36.36 -2.79 33.46
CA HIS A 40 36.83 -2.70 32.09
C HIS A 40 35.94 -2.00 31.08
N ALA A 41 36.56 -1.03 30.41
CA ALA A 41 36.04 -0.35 29.25
C ALA A 41 35.46 -1.37 28.26
N ASN A 42 34.16 -1.27 28.00
CA ASN A 42 33.57 -1.79 26.80
C ASN A 42 33.05 -0.59 26.01
N ASP A 43 33.80 -0.21 24.98
CA ASP A 43 33.32 0.64 23.88
C ASP A 43 32.24 -0.14 23.10
N ASN A 44 31.11 -0.41 23.76
CA ASN A 44 29.92 -1.07 23.22
C ASN A 44 28.85 -0.02 22.90
N THR A 45 29.25 1.15 22.42
CA THR A 45 28.33 2.04 21.71
C THR A 45 27.90 1.32 20.44
N VAL A 46 26.84 0.51 20.55
CA VAL A 46 26.02 0.13 19.41
C VAL A 46 25.47 1.44 18.87
N GLU A 47 26.16 2.00 17.88
CA GLU A 47 25.60 3.09 17.09
C GLU A 47 24.34 2.53 16.45
N ALA A 48 23.19 3.09 16.80
CA ALA A 48 21.92 2.68 16.23
C ALA A 48 22.00 2.87 14.71
N GLU A 49 21.92 1.78 13.96
CA GLU A 49 21.75 1.88 12.52
C GLU A 49 20.41 2.55 12.26
N TRP A 50 20.43 3.74 11.66
CA TRP A 50 19.22 4.37 11.18
C TRP A 50 18.68 3.52 10.05
N ILE A 51 17.55 2.86 10.28
CA ILE A 51 16.84 2.14 9.22
C ILE A 51 16.13 3.20 8.38
N GLU A 52 16.51 3.31 7.10
CA GLU A 52 15.75 4.10 6.14
C GLU A 52 14.31 3.54 6.07
N GLN A 53 13.35 4.32 6.53
CA GLN A 53 11.94 4.03 6.34
C GLN A 53 11.63 4.16 4.85
N TYR A 54 11.63 3.05 4.11
CA TYR A 54 11.22 3.04 2.72
C TYR A 54 9.69 3.13 2.64
N GLU A 55 9.18 4.34 2.38
CA GLU A 55 7.79 4.49 1.94
C GLU A 55 7.74 4.34 0.41
N PRO A 56 7.10 3.28 -0.14
CA PRO A 56 6.94 3.16 -1.57
C PRO A 56 6.04 4.29 -2.08
N ASN A 57 6.62 5.21 -2.84
CA ASN A 57 5.87 6.30 -3.47
C ASN A 57 4.93 5.72 -4.55
N LEU A 58 3.63 5.78 -4.29
CA LEU A 58 2.60 5.38 -5.24
C LEU A 58 2.12 6.57 -6.06
N LYS A 59 2.04 6.40 -7.38
CA LYS A 59 1.42 7.37 -8.29
C LYS A 59 0.01 6.90 -8.63
N CYS A 60 -0.97 7.78 -8.45
CA CYS A 60 -2.37 7.51 -8.78
C CYS A 60 -2.85 8.48 -9.86
N ASN A 61 -3.40 7.95 -10.95
CA ASN A 61 -4.12 8.73 -11.97
C ASN A 61 -5.57 8.25 -12.02
N PHE A 62 -6.51 9.17 -12.12
CA PHE A 62 -7.91 8.85 -12.36
C PHE A 62 -8.48 9.76 -13.46
N ASP A 63 -9.45 9.25 -14.19
CA ASP A 63 -10.19 10.03 -15.18
C ASP A 63 -11.66 9.56 -15.25
N VAL A 64 -12.53 10.45 -15.71
CA VAL A 64 -13.96 10.18 -15.87
C VAL A 64 -14.37 10.41 -17.32
N ALA A 65 -15.16 9.48 -17.84
CA ALA A 65 -15.77 9.60 -19.15
C ALA A 65 -17.29 9.58 -19.00
N TRP A 66 -17.98 10.43 -19.75
CA TRP A 66 -19.42 10.59 -19.64
C TRP A 66 -20.04 10.85 -21.01
N ASP A 67 -21.11 10.12 -21.31
CA ASP A 67 -22.04 10.38 -22.41
C ASP A 67 -23.37 10.89 -21.84
N ALA A 68 -23.64 12.17 -22.05
CA ALA A 68 -24.83 12.85 -21.52
C ALA A 68 -26.12 12.42 -22.19
N GLN A 69 -26.07 12.01 -23.46
CA GLN A 69 -27.26 11.57 -24.18
C GLN A 69 -27.71 10.21 -23.68
N ARG A 70 -26.76 9.35 -23.34
CA ARG A 70 -27.04 7.98 -22.88
C ARG A 70 -27.16 7.87 -21.37
N GLY A 71 -26.73 8.88 -20.61
CA GLY A 71 -26.64 8.81 -19.15
C GLY A 71 -25.70 7.69 -18.68
N VAL A 72 -24.68 7.39 -19.49
CA VAL A 72 -23.70 6.35 -19.24
C VAL A 72 -22.34 6.99 -19.15
N GLY A 73 -21.58 6.61 -18.14
CA GLY A 73 -20.20 7.04 -17.98
C GLY A 73 -19.38 5.99 -17.27
N GLY A 74 -18.26 6.42 -16.73
CA GLY A 74 -17.43 5.59 -15.88
C GLY A 74 -16.23 6.34 -15.33
N VAL A 75 -15.58 5.70 -14.37
CA VAL A 75 -14.33 6.15 -13.76
C VAL A 75 -13.24 5.11 -14.02
N GLY A 76 -12.06 5.57 -14.40
CA GLY A 76 -10.85 4.76 -14.47
C GLY A 76 -9.86 5.20 -13.41
N VAL A 77 -9.15 4.26 -12.78
CA VAL A 77 -8.02 4.53 -11.89
C VAL A 77 -6.83 3.65 -12.30
N VAL A 78 -5.64 4.24 -12.28
CA VAL A 78 -4.36 3.61 -12.57
C VAL A 78 -3.41 3.90 -11.40
N ILE A 79 -2.86 2.85 -10.80
CA ILE A 79 -1.89 2.91 -9.71
C ILE A 79 -0.54 2.40 -10.21
N ARG A 80 0.52 3.19 -9.96
CA ARG A 80 1.89 2.87 -10.37
C ARG A 80 2.87 3.02 -9.21
N ASN A 81 3.99 2.32 -9.28
CA ASN A 81 5.14 2.57 -8.40
C ASN A 81 5.89 3.85 -8.82
N ASP A 82 6.99 4.14 -8.13
CA ASP A 82 7.85 5.29 -8.39
C ASP A 82 8.57 5.19 -9.74
N GLN A 83 8.96 3.99 -10.17
CA GLN A 83 9.54 3.70 -11.49
C GLN A 83 8.52 3.89 -12.64
N GLY A 84 7.23 3.93 -12.33
CA GLY A 84 6.15 4.11 -13.30
C GLY A 84 5.51 2.82 -13.79
N ASP A 85 5.87 1.67 -13.22
CA ASP A 85 5.25 0.37 -13.52
C ASP A 85 3.84 0.31 -12.99
N LEU A 86 2.97 -0.39 -13.72
CA LEU A 86 1.57 -0.59 -13.34
C LEU A 86 1.46 -1.62 -12.22
N LEU A 87 0.86 -1.22 -11.10
CA LEU A 87 0.55 -2.11 -9.97
C LEU A 87 -0.91 -2.58 -10.02
N ALA A 88 -1.84 -1.66 -10.32
CA ALA A 88 -3.26 -1.97 -10.41
C ALA A 88 -3.97 -1.01 -11.36
N ALA A 89 -5.06 -1.50 -11.96
CA ALA A 89 -5.99 -0.68 -12.74
C ALA A 89 -7.42 -1.13 -12.48
N MET A 90 -8.33 -0.16 -12.39
CA MET A 90 -9.77 -0.42 -12.29
C MET A 90 -10.53 0.49 -13.24
N ALA A 91 -11.63 -0.03 -13.78
CA ALA A 91 -12.61 0.75 -14.52
C ALA A 91 -14.00 0.37 -14.03
N LYS A 92 -14.81 1.36 -13.66
CA LYS A 92 -16.19 1.15 -13.23
C LYS A 92 -17.13 1.91 -14.16
N LYS A 93 -17.97 1.16 -14.86
CA LYS A 93 -19.09 1.71 -15.63
C LYS A 93 -20.18 2.20 -14.66
N CYS A 94 -20.75 3.34 -14.98
CA CYS A 94 -21.87 3.94 -14.26
C CYS A 94 -22.99 4.25 -15.25
N GLU A 95 -24.23 3.96 -14.86
CA GLU A 95 -25.42 4.16 -15.69
C GLU A 95 -26.47 4.95 -14.91
N GLY A 96 -27.47 5.48 -15.61
CA GLY A 96 -28.53 6.28 -15.00
C GLY A 96 -28.03 7.63 -14.50
N LEU A 97 -26.91 8.10 -15.04
CA LEU A 97 -26.34 9.35 -14.62
C LEU A 97 -27.05 10.52 -15.30
N ARG A 98 -27.54 11.49 -14.52
CA ARG A 98 -28.32 12.63 -15.00
C ARG A 98 -27.68 13.92 -14.51
N LEU A 99 -27.59 14.91 -15.40
CA LEU A 99 -27.22 16.27 -15.02
C LEU A 99 -28.49 16.96 -14.52
N ASP A 100 -28.56 17.18 -13.21
CA ASP A 100 -29.57 18.08 -12.64
C ASP A 100 -29.04 19.52 -12.78
N LEU A 101 -29.37 20.16 -13.90
CA LEU A 101 -29.25 21.61 -14.03
C LEU A 101 -30.51 22.23 -13.43
N THR A 102 -30.40 22.74 -12.19
CA THR A 102 -31.44 23.56 -11.55
C THR A 102 -31.06 25.02 -11.63
#